data_AF-A0A5S4VVL6-F1
#
_entry.id   AF-A0A5S4VVL6-F1
#
_cell.length_a   1.000
_cell.length_b   1.000
_cell.length_c   1.000
_cell.angle_alpha   90.00
_cell.angle_beta   90.00
_cell.angle_gamma   90.00
#
_symmetry.space_group_name_H-M   'P 1'
#
loop_
_entity.id
_entity.type
_entity.pdbx_description
1 polymer ?
#
loop_
_entity_poly.entity_id
_entity_poly.type
_entity_poly.pdbx_seq_one_letter_code
_entity_poly.pdbx_strand_id
1 'polypeptide(L)' 'MDREIDRIAVGTRFKISELGAVRCPNLANKIGIVVGLSRQNTGITVLLDGDARPTCLYRGYISSTS' A
#
# COMPACT_ATOMS: atom_id res chain seq x y z
N MET A 1 6.60 17.28 8.52
CA MET A 1 7.04 15.92 8.18
C MET A 1 5.91 14.98 8.53
N ASP A 2 5.18 14.58 7.50
CA ASP A 2 3.87 13.94 7.49
C ASP A 2 3.81 12.66 8.32
N ARG A 3 3.13 12.75 9.47
CA ARG A 3 2.98 11.70 10.50
C ARG A 3 2.04 10.56 10.08
N GLU A 4 1.48 10.59 8.87
CA GLU A 4 0.50 9.59 8.41
C GLU A 4 1.17 8.30 7.94
N ILE A 5 2.39 8.39 7.41
CA ILE A 5 3.12 7.23 6.88
C ILE A 5 3.53 6.27 8.00
N ASP A 6 3.77 6.77 9.21
CA ASP A 6 4.25 5.98 10.36
C ASP A 6 3.23 4.96 10.90
N ARG A 7 1.96 5.01 10.46
CA ARG A 7 0.88 4.14 10.94
C ARG A 7 0.60 2.90 10.10
N ILE A 8 1.37 2.68 9.02
CA ILE A 8 1.17 1.51 8.16
C ILE A 8 1.77 0.28 8.86
N ALA A 9 0.91 -0.64 9.30
CA ALA A 9 1.28 -1.92 9.92
C ALA A 9 0.79 -3.10 9.05
N VAL A 10 1.27 -4.31 9.35
CA VAL A 10 0.70 -5.54 8.76
C VAL A 10 -0.74 -5.70 9.26
N GLY A 11 -1.65 -6.03 8.37
CA GLY A 11 -3.10 -6.08 8.61
C GLY A 11 -3.82 -4.76 8.36
N THR A 12 -3.10 -3.65 8.16
CA THR A 12 -3.72 -2.36 7.85
C THR A 12 -4.39 -2.38 6.49
N ARG A 13 -5.65 -1.96 6.45
CA ARG A 13 -6.36 -1.67 5.20
C ARG A 13 -5.81 -0.41 4.56
N PHE A 14 -5.66 -0.46 3.24
CA PHE A 14 -5.15 0.67 2.46
C PHE A 14 -5.93 0.83 1.16
N LYS A 15 -5.82 2.03 0.62
CA LYS A 15 -6.19 2.38 -0.76
C LYS A 15 -4.95 2.91 -1.48
N ILE A 16 -4.95 2.88 -2.80
CA ILE A 16 -3.90 3.53 -3.58
C ILE A 16 -3.98 5.05 -3.39
N SER A 17 -2.83 5.69 -3.14
CA SER A 17 -2.73 7.15 -3.03
C SER A 17 -2.85 7.80 -4.41
N GLU A 18 -3.13 9.10 -4.49
CA GLU A 18 -3.19 9.81 -5.79
C GLU A 18 -1.88 9.64 -6.59
N LEU A 19 -0.73 9.70 -5.92
CA LEU A 19 0.57 9.46 -6.54
C LEU A 19 0.68 8.02 -7.08
N GLY A 20 0.23 7.04 -6.29
CA GLY A 20 0.19 5.64 -6.70
C GLY A 20 -0.76 5.42 -7.88
N ALA A 21 -1.89 6.13 -7.94
CA ALA A 21 -2.86 6.05 -9.02
C ALA A 21 -2.30 6.62 -10.33
N VAL A 22 -1.55 7.73 -10.27
CA VAL A 22 -0.86 8.31 -11.44
C VAL A 22 0.23 7.36 -11.97
N ARG A 23 0.99 6.72 -11.08
CA ARG A 23 2.08 5.81 -11.46
C ARG A 23 1.59 4.42 -11.87
N CYS A 24 0.52 3.94 -11.26
CA CYS A 24 -0.07 2.63 -11.48
C CYS A 24 -1.58 2.75 -11.68
N PRO A 25 -2.05 3.19 -12.86
CA PRO A 25 -3.48 3.42 -13.13
C PRO A 25 -4.33 2.16 -12.93
N ASN A 26 -3.78 1.00 -13.26
CA ASN A 26 -4.45 -0.30 -13.11
C ASN A 26 -4.78 -0.66 -11.65
N LEU A 27 -4.11 -0.01 -10.69
CA LEU A 27 -4.30 -0.23 -9.26
C LEU A 27 -5.08 0.90 -8.60
N ALA A 28 -5.33 2.02 -9.28
CA ALA A 28 -5.85 3.26 -8.70
C ALA A 28 -7.14 3.08 -7.87
N ASN A 29 -8.05 2.22 -8.33
CA ASN A 29 -9.33 1.96 -7.65
C ASN A 29 -9.31 0.69 -6.80
N LYS A 30 -8.15 0.04 -6.64
CA LYS A 30 -8.03 -1.15 -5.81
C LYS A 30 -7.78 -0.77 -4.36
N ILE A 31 -8.32 -1.61 -3.49
CA ILE A 31 -8.09 -1.62 -2.06
C ILE A 31 -7.41 -2.93 -1.68
N GLY A 32 -6.82 -2.99 -0.49
CA GLY A 32 -6.21 -4.22 -0.02
C GLY A 32 -5.76 -4.14 1.43
N ILE A 33 -5.00 -5.16 1.81
CA ILE A 33 -4.35 -5.24 3.12
C ILE A 33 -2.83 -5.30 2.97
N VAL A 34 -2.13 -4.68 3.91
CA VAL A 34 -0.68 -4.86 4.03
C VAL A 34 -0.41 -6.23 4.63
N VAL A 35 0.36 -7.07 3.96
CA VAL A 35 0.71 -8.43 4.43
C VAL A 35 2.17 -8.57 4.82
N GLY A 36 3.02 -7.61 4.43
CA GLY A 36 4.43 -7.60 4.78
C GLY A 36 5.01 -6.19 4.73
N LEU A 37 5.97 -5.95 5.62
CA LEU A 37 6.71 -4.69 5.69
C LEU A 37 8.20 -5.02 5.73
N SER A 38 8.99 -4.30 4.95
CA SER A 38 10.43 -4.33 5.08
C SER A 38 10.90 -3.20 6.00
N ARG A 39 11.82 -3.51 6.91
CA ARG A 39 12.52 -2.49 7.72
C ARG A 39 13.74 -1.90 7.01
N GLN A 40 14.24 -2.60 5.99
CA GLN A 40 15.49 -2.26 5.30
C GLN A 40 15.25 -1.49 4.01
N ASN A 41 14.05 -1.56 3.44
CA ASN A 41 13.69 -0.86 2.22
C ASN A 41 12.31 -0.20 2.36
N THR A 42 11.99 0.68 1.41
CA THR A 42 10.74 1.42 1.35
C THR A 42 9.60 0.64 0.67
N GLY A 43 9.84 -0.64 0.38
CA GLY A 43 8.87 -1.55 -0.20
C GLY A 43 7.96 -2.15 0.86
N ILE A 44 6.68 -2.24 0.51
CA ILE A 44 5.66 -2.92 1.30
C ILE A 44 5.04 -4.03 0.47
N THR A 45 4.73 -5.15 1.10
CA THR A 45 4.02 -6.24 0.45
C THR A 45 2.55 -6.12 0.80
N VAL A 46 1.71 -6.03 -0.23
CA VAL A 46 0.28 -5.85 -0.11
C VAL A 46 -0.46 -6.97 -0.81
N LEU A 47 -1.64 -7.33 -0.30
CA LEU A 47 -2.58 -8.20 -0.99
C LEU A 47 -3.79 -7.34 -1.36
N LEU A 48 -4.05 -7.23 -2.66
CA LEU A 48 -5.18 -6.49 -3.20
C LEU A 48 -6.42 -7.39 -3.14
N ASP A 49 -7.59 -6.78 -2.89
CA ASP A 49 -8.84 -7.52 -2.84
C ASP A 49 -9.14 -8.12 -4.23
N GLY A 50 -9.40 -9.43 -4.26
CA GLY A 50 -9.63 -10.19 -5.49
C GLY A 50 -8.37 -10.75 -6.16
N ASP A 51 -7.17 -10.36 -5.72
CA ASP A 51 -5.93 -10.93 -6.26
C ASP A 51 -5.52 -12.17 -5.45
N ALA A 52 -5.07 -13.22 -6.15
CA ALA A 52 -4.60 -14.46 -5.50
C ALA A 52 -3.15 -14.37 -5.00
N ARG A 53 -2.41 -13.32 -5.38
CA ARG A 53 -0.98 -13.18 -5.10
C ARG A 53 -0.66 -11.81 -4.48
N PRO A 54 0.22 -11.75 -3.47
CA PRO A 54 0.72 -10.49 -2.96
C PRO A 54 1.56 -9.75 -4.01
N THR A 55 1.53 -8.42 -3.95
CA THR A 55 2.30 -7.51 -4.80
C THR A 55 3.16 -6.61 -3.91
N CYS A 56 4.37 -6.29 -4.34
CA CYS A 56 5.21 -5.31 -3.66
C CYS A 56 5.01 -3.91 -4.27
N LEU A 57 4.73 -2.92 -3.43
CA LEU A 57 4.58 -1.52 -3.82
C LEU A 57 5.52 -0.62 -3.01
N TYR A 58 5.79 0.57 -3.53
CA TYR A 58 6.45 1.61 -2.76
C TYR A 58 5.50 2.16 -1.69
N ARG A 59 5.99 2.35 -0.46
CA ARG A 59 5.18 2.80 0.68
C ARG A 59 4.41 4.10 0.42
N GLY A 60 4.96 5.02 -0.38
CA GLY A 60 4.29 6.29 -0.72
C GLY A 60 3.14 6.16 -1.72
N TYR A 61 2.95 5.00 -2.36
CA TYR A 61 1.86 4.75 -3.30
C TYR A 61 0.58 4.29 -2.64
N ILE A 62 0.57 4.13 -1.32
CA ILE A 62 -0.60 3.74 -0.56
C ILE A 62 -0.95 4.81 0.47
N SER A 63 -2.23 4.90 0.78
CA SER A 63 -2.77 5.71 1.87
C SER A 63 -3.52 4.75 2.82
N SER A 64 -3.15 4.80 4.10
CA SER A 64 -3.83 4.02 5.13
C SER A 64 -5.25 4.58 5.32
N THR A 65 -6.25 3.70 5.35
CA THR A 65 -7.65 4.08 5.57
C THR A 65 -8.05 3.89 7.04
N SER A 66 -7.09 3.98 7.97
CA SER A 66 -7.30 3.69 9.38
C SER A 66 -8.18 4.70 10.10
#